data_AF-A0A5Q4VEC6-F1
#
_entry.id   AF-A0A5Q4VEC6-F1
#
_cell.length_a   1.000
_cell.length_b   1.000
_cell.length_c   1.000
_cell.angle_alpha   90.00
_cell.angle_beta   90.00
_cell.angle_gamma   90.00
#
_symmetry.space_group_name_H-M   'P 1'
#
loop_
_entity.id
_entity.type
_entity.pdbx_description
1 polymer ?
#
loop_
_entity_poly.entity_id
_entity_poly.type
_entity_poly.pdbx_seq_one_letter_code
_entity_poly.pdbx_strand_id
1 'polypeptide(L)'
;MEGNIRILEIDGPFFFGSTSKLVDEVDEVLGTKVVIFDCRRIPFIDLSATFALEETILRLKGSKIQSFVVLTEALRDELVHLHDRDLPEEILFMDFNKSLEEARKLDPRK
;
A
#
# COMPACT_ATOMS: atom_id res chain seq x y z
N MET A 1 -4.67 -8.55 20.84
CA MET A 1 -4.07 -7.92 19.64
C MET A 1 -5.15 -7.86 18.59
N GLU A 2 -5.83 -6.73 18.53
CA GLU A 2 -6.83 -6.43 17.51
C GLU A 2 -6.08 -5.93 16.27
N GLY A 3 -6.38 -6.50 15.11
CA GLY A 3 -5.93 -5.93 13.84
C GLY A 3 -5.41 -6.98 12.86
N ASN A 4 -6.32 -7.64 12.15
CA ASN A 4 -5.99 -8.30 10.88
C ASN A 4 -5.62 -7.27 9.78
N ILE A 5 -5.75 -5.98 10.08
CA ILE A 5 -5.49 -4.84 9.20
C ILE A 5 -4.34 -4.04 9.81
N ARG A 6 -3.26 -3.85 9.04
CA ARG A 6 -2.12 -2.99 9.36
C ARG A 6 -2.19 -1.75 8.49
N ILE A 7 -1.94 -0.58 9.07
CA ILE A 7 -1.83 0.68 8.33
C ILE A 7 -0.36 1.11 8.41
N LEU A 8 0.23 1.35 7.25
CA LEU A 8 1.59 1.87 7.09
C LEU A 8 1.48 3.28 6.54
N GLU A 9 1.70 4.28 7.39
CA GLU A 9 1.78 5.68 6.97
C GLU A 9 3.15 5.94 6.36
N ILE A 10 3.17 6.43 5.13
CA ILE A 10 4.39 6.83 4.44
C ILE A 10 4.43 8.36 4.47
N ASP A 11 5.35 8.90 5.26
CA ASP A 11 5.55 10.33 5.42
C ASP A 11 6.89 10.76 4.80
N GLY A 12 6.87 11.83 4.02
CA GLY A 12 8.02 12.31 3.26
C GLY A 12 8.17 11.71 1.86
N PRO A 13 9.22 12.10 1.10
CA PRO A 13 9.43 11.64 -0.26
C PRO A 13 9.61 10.12 -0.30
N PHE A 14 8.94 9.49 -1.26
CA PHE A 14 8.94 8.04 -1.38
C PHE A 14 9.91 7.62 -2.49
N PHE A 15 10.95 6.90 -2.07
CA PHE A 15 12.06 6.40 -2.87
C PHE A 15 12.54 5.08 -2.29
N PHE A 16 13.35 4.34 -3.05
CA PHE A 16 13.83 2.98 -2.71
C PHE A 16 14.28 2.80 -1.24
N GLY A 17 14.98 3.78 -0.67
CA GLY A 17 15.48 3.71 0.72
C GLY A 17 14.39 3.81 1.79
N SER A 18 13.23 4.40 1.48
CA SER A 18 12.07 4.46 2.39
C SER A 18 11.28 3.16 2.36
N THR A 19 11.26 2.45 1.22
CA THR A 19 10.49 1.21 1.03
C THR A 19 11.09 0.02 1.77
N SER A 20 12.42 -0.09 1.86
CA SER A 20 13.08 -1.23 2.54
C SER A 20 12.62 -1.40 3.99
N LYS A 21 12.40 -0.29 4.71
CA LYS A 21 11.89 -0.32 6.10
C LYS A 21 10.45 -0.83 6.21
N LEU A 22 9.62 -0.58 5.20
CA LEU A 22 8.22 -1.02 5.20
C LEU A 22 8.12 -2.54 5.02
N VAL A 23 9.06 -3.13 4.29
CA VAL A 23 9.11 -4.57 4.05
C VAL A 23 9.49 -5.34 5.31
N ASP A 24 10.55 -4.88 5.99
CA ASP A 24 11.03 -5.50 7.24
C ASP A 24 9.93 -5.48 8.33
N GLU A 25 9.15 -4.39 8.41
CA GLU A 25 8.02 -4.27 9.34
C GLU A 25 6.86 -5.24 9.07
N VAL A 26 6.72 -5.74 7.83
CA VAL A 26 5.60 -6.64 7.46
C VAL A 26 5.97 -8.11 7.60
N ASP A 27 7.24 -8.47 7.41
CA ASP A 27 7.71 -9.86 7.58
C ASP A 27 7.61 -10.36 9.05
N GLU A 28 7.61 -9.45 10.04
CA GLU A 28 7.63 -9.83 11.46
C GLU A 28 6.26 -10.20 12.08
N VAL A 29 5.12 -10.00 11.40
CA VAL A 29 3.82 -9.98 12.11
C VAL A 29 2.86 -11.09 11.69
N LEU A 30 2.87 -12.18 12.47
CA LEU A 30 1.85 -13.23 12.50
C LEU A 30 0.44 -12.64 12.70
N GLY A 31 -0.45 -12.82 11.72
CA GLY A 31 -1.88 -12.50 11.84
C GLY A 31 -2.38 -11.34 10.98
N THR A 32 -1.52 -10.62 10.27
CA THR A 32 -1.92 -9.59 9.31
C THR A 32 -2.52 -10.21 8.05
N LYS A 33 -3.71 -9.77 7.65
CA LYS A 33 -4.37 -10.18 6.38
C LYS A 33 -4.45 -9.06 5.37
N VAL A 34 -4.50 -7.81 5.83
CA VAL A 34 -4.57 -6.63 4.97
C VAL A 34 -3.55 -5.60 5.42
N VAL A 35 -2.81 -5.03 4.47
CA VAL A 35 -1.92 -3.88 4.67
C VAL A 35 -2.48 -2.71 3.88
N ILE A 36 -2.61 -1.55 4.52
CA ILE A 36 -3.00 -0.28 3.89
C ILE A 36 -1.77 0.62 3.89
N PHE A 37 -1.24 0.93 2.70
CA PHE A 37 -0.21 1.93 2.48
C PHE A 37 -0.87 3.30 2.35
N ASP A 38 -0.74 4.15 3.38
CA ASP A 38 -1.23 5.52 3.33
C ASP A 38 -0.15 6.44 2.76
N CYS A 39 -0.28 6.74 1.47
CA CYS A 39 0.64 7.56 0.69
C CYS A 39 0.18 9.03 0.61
N ARG A 40 -0.86 9.44 1.33
CA ARG A 40 -1.46 10.78 1.17
C ARG A 40 -0.53 11.92 1.60
N ARG A 41 0.49 11.63 2.41
CA ARG A 41 1.48 12.59 2.90
C ARG A 41 2.74 12.67 2.05
N ILE A 42 2.80 11.88 0.99
CA ILE A 42 3.94 11.87 0.07
C ILE A 42 3.78 13.05 -0.91
N PRO A 43 4.80 13.92 -1.06
CA PRO A 43 4.74 15.05 -1.98
C PRO A 43 4.94 14.66 -3.45
N PHE A 44 5.71 13.59 -3.72
CA PHE A 44 5.95 13.02 -5.05
C PHE A 44 6.48 11.57 -4.91
N ILE A 45 6.28 10.75 -5.95
CA ILE A 45 6.80 9.40 -6.10
C ILE A 45 7.64 9.31 -7.37
N ASP A 46 8.87 8.81 -7.27
CA ASP A 46 9.68 8.56 -8.46
C ASP A 46 9.42 7.16 -9.06
N LEU A 47 9.96 6.94 -10.26
CA LEU A 47 9.81 5.67 -10.97
C LEU A 47 10.38 4.48 -10.16
N SER A 48 11.49 4.67 -9.46
CA SER A 48 12.12 3.60 -8.65
C SER A 48 11.27 3.22 -7.44
N ALA A 49 10.64 4.20 -6.81
CA ALA A 49 9.72 4.02 -5.70
C ALA A 49 8.45 3.28 -6.12
N THR A 50 7.96 3.61 -7.33
CA THR A 50 6.81 2.95 -7.95
C THR A 50 7.08 1.46 -8.13
N PHE A 51 8.24 1.10 -8.70
CA PHE A 51 8.66 -0.31 -8.84
C PHE A 51 8.82 -1.00 -7.48
N ALA A 52 9.42 -0.34 -6.50
CA ALA A 52 9.61 -0.92 -5.16
C ALA A 52 8.28 -1.18 -4.43
N LEU A 53 7.28 -0.31 -4.62
CA LEU A 53 5.93 -0.49 -4.10
C LEU A 53 5.23 -1.68 -4.78
N GLU A 54 5.32 -1.77 -6.10
CA GLU A 54 4.76 -2.87 -6.88
C GLU A 54 5.36 -4.22 -6.47
N GLU A 55 6.69 -4.32 -6.39
CA GLU A 55 7.40 -5.51 -5.93
C GLU A 55 6.95 -5.91 -4.51
N THR A 56 6.76 -4.91 -3.64
CA THR A 56 6.27 -5.14 -2.28
C THR A 56 4.86 -5.69 -2.26
N ILE A 57 3.94 -5.11 -3.05
CA ILE A 57 2.56 -5.59 -3.18
C ILE A 57 2.53 -7.03 -3.73
N LEU A 58 3.37 -7.34 -4.73
CA LEU A 58 3.48 -8.68 -5.29
C LEU A 58 3.99 -9.70 -4.26
N ARG A 59 5.00 -9.33 -3.46
CA ARG A 59 5.51 -10.18 -2.37
C ARG A 59 4.44 -10.45 -1.31
N LEU A 60 3.71 -9.41 -0.89
CA LEU A 60 2.61 -9.53 0.07
C LEU A 60 1.48 -10.42 -0.46
N LYS A 61 1.12 -10.26 -1.74
CA LYS A 61 0.15 -11.13 -2.41
C LYS A 61 0.61 -12.59 -2.40
N GLY A 62 1.90 -12.86 -2.65
CA GLY A 62 2.50 -14.19 -2.52
C GLY A 62 2.37 -14.79 -1.11
N SER A 63 2.46 -13.95 -0.08
CA SER A 63 2.23 -14.31 1.33
C SER A 63 0.76 -14.35 1.74
N LYS A 64 -0.19 -14.20 0.80
CA LYS A 64 -1.65 -14.14 1.05
C LYS A 64 -2.09 -12.96 1.92
N ILE A 65 -1.33 -11.87 1.87
CA ILE A 65 -1.65 -10.60 2.51
C ILE A 65 -2.17 -9.65 1.44
N GLN A 66 -3.42 -9.20 1.57
CA GLN A 66 -4.00 -8.21 0.68
C GLN A 66 -3.34 -6.85 0.93
N SER A 67 -3.07 -6.10 -0.12
CA SER A 67 -2.53 -4.75 -0.02
C SER A 67 -3.50 -3.74 -0.61
N PHE A 68 -3.65 -2.59 0.03
CA PHE A 68 -4.35 -1.41 -0.49
C PHE A 68 -3.44 -0.20 -0.42
N VAL A 69 -3.57 0.71 -1.39
CA VAL A 69 -2.77 1.93 -1.48
C VAL A 69 -3.71 3.11 -1.50
N VAL A 70 -3.52 4.06 -0.59
CA VAL A 70 -4.30 5.29 -0.50
C VAL A 70 -3.47 6.45 -1.05
N LEU A 71 -3.92 7.04 -2.15
CA LEU A 71 -3.19 8.05 -2.92
C LEU A 71 -3.96 9.38 -2.97
N THR A 72 -3.26 10.48 -3.24
CA THR A 72 -3.88 11.74 -3.67
C THR A 72 -4.09 11.75 -5.19
N GLU A 73 -4.95 12.63 -5.70
CA GLU A 73 -5.22 12.73 -7.16
C GLU A 73 -3.93 13.03 -7.93
N ALA A 74 -3.13 13.97 -7.43
CA ALA A 74 -1.83 14.30 -8.01
C ALA A 74 -0.89 13.09 -8.09
N LEU A 75 -0.82 12.28 -7.02
CA LEU A 75 0.06 11.11 -6.98
C LEU A 75 -0.44 9.99 -7.90
N ARG A 76 -1.76 9.84 -8.04
CA ARG A 76 -2.37 8.91 -9.00
C ARG A 76 -2.04 9.31 -10.43
N ASP A 77 -2.16 10.59 -10.76
CA ASP A 77 -1.84 11.10 -12.10
C ASP A 77 -0.35 10.93 -12.40
N GLU A 78 0.52 11.19 -11.42
CA GLU A 78 1.96 10.96 -11.51
C GLU A 78 2.29 9.47 -11.74
N LEU A 79 1.65 8.55 -11.00
CA LEU A 79 1.78 7.11 -11.20
C LEU A 79 1.37 6.66 -12.60
N VAL A 80 0.24 7.14 -13.10
CA VAL A 80 -0.26 6.84 -14.46
C VAL A 80 0.68 7.41 -15.52
N HIS A 81 1.30 8.56 -15.26
CA HIS A 81 2.25 9.18 -16.18
C HIS A 81 3.61 8.48 -16.21
N LEU A 82 4.10 8.05 -15.05
CA LEU A 82 5.41 7.40 -14.89
C LEU A 82 5.40 5.93 -15.32
N HIS A 83 4.26 5.25 -15.20
CA HIS A 83 4.14 3.82 -15.44
C HIS A 83 2.78 3.46 -16.05
N ASP A 84 2.79 2.84 -17.23
CA ASP A 84 1.59 2.53 -18.04
C ASP A 84 0.77 1.32 -17.51
N ARG A 85 0.61 1.25 -16.18
CA ARG A 85 -0.21 0.31 -15.40
C ARG A 85 0.33 -1.11 -15.24
N ASP A 86 0.82 -1.39 -14.04
CA ASP A 86 0.84 -2.75 -13.46
C ASP A 86 0.19 -2.84 -12.06
N LEU A 87 -0.16 -1.70 -11.43
CA LEU A 87 -0.94 -1.71 -10.20
C LEU A 87 -2.43 -1.86 -10.52
N PRO A 88 -3.11 -2.92 -10.03
CA PRO A 88 -4.51 -3.14 -10.33
C PRO A 88 -5.37 -2.07 -9.65
N GLU A 89 -6.31 -1.48 -10.38
CA GLU A 89 -7.14 -0.37 -9.86
C GLU A 89 -7.96 -0.77 -8.61
N GLU A 90 -8.24 -2.06 -8.43
CA GLU A 90 -8.99 -2.59 -7.30
C GLU A 90 -8.30 -2.37 -5.94
N ILE A 91 -6.99 -2.16 -5.92
CA ILE A 91 -6.23 -1.92 -4.69
C ILE A 91 -5.95 -0.43 -4.44
N LEU A 92 -6.34 0.45 -5.37
CA LEU A 92 -6.07 1.88 -5.30
C LEU A 92 -7.28 2.63 -4.76
N PHE A 93 -7.05 3.44 -3.74
CA PHE A 93 -8.08 4.23 -3.07
C PHE A 93 -7.68 5.70 -3.00
N MET A 94 -8.65 6.59 -3.22
CA MET A 94 -8.47 8.04 -3.01
C MET A 94 -8.92 8.47 -1.61
N ASP A 95 -9.71 7.62 -0.94
CA ASP A 95 -10.25 7.86 0.38
C ASP A 95 -9.81 6.76 1.35
N PHE A 96 -9.21 7.19 2.46
CA PHE A 96 -8.70 6.27 3.48
C PHE A 96 -9.83 5.47 4.14
N ASN A 97 -10.97 6.08 4.47
CA ASN A 97 -12.08 5.37 5.11
C ASN A 97 -12.63 4.28 4.20
N LYS A 98 -12.73 4.55 2.90
CA LYS A 98 -13.15 3.54 1.91
C LYS A 98 -12.19 2.34 1.88
N SER A 99 -10.87 2.58 1.92
CA SER A 99 -9.89 1.48 2.00
C SER A 99 -10.05 0.64 3.27
N LEU A 100 -10.36 1.30 4.40
CA LEU A 100 -10.59 0.64 5.68
C LEU A 100 -11.89 -0.18 5.68
N GLU A 101 -12.96 0.32 5.04
CA GLU A 101 -14.21 -0.42 4.86
C GLU A 101 -14.01 -1.68 4.02
N GLU A 102 -13.29 -1.60 2.89
CA GLU A 102 -12.95 -2.78 2.08
C GLU A 102 -12.06 -3.76 2.87
N ALA A 103 -11.09 -3.25 3.63
CA ALA A 103 -10.21 -4.10 4.44
C ALA A 103 -10.98 -4.88 5.50
N ARG A 104 -12.00 -4.27 6.10
CA ARG A 104 -12.89 -4.91 7.08
C ARG A 104 -13.76 -6.00 6.47
N LYS A 105 -14.15 -5.90 5.19
CA LYS A 105 -14.91 -6.97 4.50
C LYS A 105 -14.08 -8.24 4.31
N LEU A 106 -12.76 -8.08 4.22
CA LEU A 106 -11.81 -9.19 4.09
C LEU A 106 -11.44 -9.82 5.44
N ASP A 107 -11.87 -9.21 6.56
CA ASP A 107 -11.77 -9.81 7.89
C ASP A 107 -12.90 -10.82 8.11
N PRO A 108 -12.62 -12.14 8.15
CA PRO A 108 -13.64 -13.18 8.22
C PRO A 108 -14.27 -13.35 9.61
N ARG A 109 -14.05 -12.43 10.56
CA ARG A 109 -14.61 -12.51 11.92
C ARG A 109 -15.96 -11.80 12.10
N LYS A 110 -16.68 -11.54 11.00
CA LYS A 110 -18.08 -11.09 11.03
C LYS A 110 -19.04 -12.24 10.77
#